data_AF-A0A8J4UXP2-F1
#
_entry.id   AF-A0A8J4UXP2-F1
#
_cell.length_a   1.000
_cell.length_b   1.000
_cell.length_c   1.000
_cell.angle_alpha   90.00
_cell.angle_beta   90.00
_cell.angle_gamma   90.00
#
_symmetry.space_group_name_H-M   'P 1'
#
loop_
_entity.id
_entity.type
_entity.pdbx_description
1 polymer ?
#
loop_
_entity_poly.entity_id
_entity_poly.type
_entity_poly.pdbx_seq_one_letter_code
_entity_poly.pdbx_strand_id
1 'polypeptide(L)'
;MDPLAYKRMDFEEFCAAAISTYQLEALEGWESIASSAFEYFEQEGNRVISVEELAQELNLGPQAYPLLKDWIRDSDRKLSFLGFTKFLHGVTI
;
A
#
# COMPACT_ATOMS: atom_id res chain seq x y z
N MET A 1 19.65 -7.77 -11.32
CA MET A 1 19.01 -7.22 -10.11
C MET A 1 19.72 -5.92 -9.84
N ASP A 2 19.14 -4.79 -10.28
CA ASP A 2 19.67 -3.50 -9.87
C ASP A 2 19.59 -3.43 -8.33
N PRO A 3 20.67 -3.05 -7.63
CA PRO A 3 20.59 -2.76 -6.21
C PRO A 3 19.52 -1.69 -6.06
N LEU A 4 18.59 -1.86 -5.10
CA LEU A 4 17.62 -0.85 -4.70
C LEU A 4 18.30 0.50 -4.81
N ALA A 5 17.95 1.29 -5.84
CA ALA A 5 18.56 2.58 -6.04
C ALA A 5 18.30 3.33 -4.74
N TYR A 6 19.35 3.64 -3.98
CA TYR A 6 19.28 4.43 -2.76
C TYR A 6 18.81 5.83 -3.16
N LYS A 7 17.53 5.95 -3.47
CA LYS A 7 16.87 7.21 -3.72
C LYS A 7 16.81 7.86 -2.35
N ARG A 8 17.52 8.98 -2.21
CA ARG A 8 17.45 9.77 -0.98
C ARG A 8 16.00 10.18 -0.80
N MET A 9 15.44 9.82 0.34
CA MET A 9 14.15 10.30 0.79
C MET A 9 14.33 11.75 1.24
N ASP A 10 13.48 12.66 0.76
CA ASP A 10 13.46 14.04 1.27
C ASP A 10 12.79 14.12 2.66
N PHE A 11 12.78 15.30 3.26
CA PHE A 11 12.30 15.46 4.63
C PHE A 11 10.79 15.26 4.71
N GLU A 12 10.06 15.69 3.69
CA GLU A 12 8.61 15.56 3.57
C GLU A 12 8.22 14.09 3.40
N GLU A 13 8.90 13.36 2.51
CA GLU A 13 8.74 11.91 2.34
C GLU A 13 9.07 11.16 3.64
N PHE A 14 10.11 11.58 4.37
CA PHE A 14 10.44 11.00 5.68
C PHE A 14 9.32 11.23 6.70
N CYS A 15 8.85 12.46 6.83
CA CYS A 15 7.76 12.80 7.75
C CYS A 15 6.49 12.03 7.41
N ALA A 16 6.14 11.91 6.13
CA ALA A 16 5.00 11.12 5.68
C ALA A 16 5.15 9.63 6.06
N ALA A 17 6.34 9.05 5.82
CA ALA A 17 6.63 7.65 6.17
C ALA A 17 6.70 7.37 7.68
N ALA A 18 7.00 8.39 8.50
CA ALA A 18 7.09 8.26 9.95
C ALA A 18 5.73 8.30 10.65
N ILE A 19 4.65 8.71 9.96
CA ILE A 19 3.31 8.77 10.53
C ILE A 19 2.74 7.35 10.63
N SER A 20 2.29 6.99 11.83
CA SER A 20 1.60 5.72 12.05
C SER A 20 0.18 5.78 11.47
N THR A 21 -0.12 4.86 10.57
CA THR A 21 -1.45 4.69 9.98
C THR A 21 -2.51 4.45 11.06
N TYR A 22 -2.23 3.60 12.05
CA TYR A 22 -3.10 3.38 13.21
C TYR A 22 -3.45 4.66 13.99
N GLN A 23 -2.51 5.60 14.11
CA GLN A 23 -2.78 6.88 14.79
C GLN A 23 -3.63 7.80 13.92
N LEU A 24 -3.45 7.76 12.60
CA LEU A 24 -4.30 8.51 11.66
C LEU A 24 -5.74 7.99 11.63
N GLU A 25 -5.94 6.67 11.73
CA GLU A 25 -7.29 6.07 11.74
C GLU A 25 -8.15 6.54 12.92
N ALA A 26 -7.51 6.92 14.03
CA ALA A 26 -8.20 7.44 15.21
C ALA A 26 -8.65 8.90 15.06
N LEU A 27 -8.25 9.60 14.00
CA LEU A 27 -8.62 10.98 13.75
C LEU A 27 -9.99 11.08 13.08
N GLU A 28 -10.76 12.09 13.49
CA GLU A 28 -11.97 12.46 12.77
C GLU A 28 -11.60 12.89 11.34
N GLY A 29 -12.25 12.27 10.35
CA GLY A 29 -11.96 12.53 8.93
C GLY A 29 -10.95 11.58 8.26
N TRP A 30 -10.52 10.50 8.94
CA TRP A 30 -9.68 9.46 8.34
C TRP A 30 -10.17 8.99 6.96
N GLU A 31 -11.47 8.77 6.79
CA GLU A 31 -12.05 8.34 5.51
C GLU A 31 -11.72 9.32 4.37
N SER A 32 -11.80 10.63 4.63
CA SER A 32 -11.43 11.65 3.65
C SER A 32 -9.93 11.65 3.38
N ILE A 33 -9.10 11.52 4.42
CA ILE A 33 -7.65 11.49 4.30
C ILE A 33 -7.21 10.29 3.46
N ALA A 34 -7.71 9.10 3.79
CA ALA A 34 -7.41 7.86 3.08
C ALA A 34 -7.90 7.91 1.63
N SER A 35 -9.10 8.45 1.38
CA SER A 35 -9.64 8.60 0.02
C SER A 35 -8.77 9.53 -0.83
N SER A 36 -8.42 10.71 -0.32
CA SER A 36 -7.53 11.64 -1.03
C SER A 36 -6.14 11.03 -1.28
N ALA A 37 -5.55 10.37 -0.28
CA ALA A 37 -4.27 9.69 -0.45
C ALA A 37 -4.34 8.60 -1.52
N PHE A 38 -5.46 7.86 -1.58
CA PHE A 38 -5.67 6.86 -2.62
C PHE A 38 -5.81 7.46 -4.01
N GLU A 39 -6.48 8.62 -4.16
CA GLU A 39 -6.57 9.31 -5.46
C GLU A 39 -5.18 9.69 -6.00
N TYR A 40 -4.30 10.21 -5.14
CA TYR A 40 -2.91 10.50 -5.52
C TYR A 40 -2.14 9.22 -5.85
N PHE A 41 -2.27 8.19 -5.00
CA PHE A 41 -1.66 6.89 -5.26
C PHE A 41 -2.13 6.29 -6.58
N GLU A 42 -3.42 6.37 -6.91
CA GLU A 42 -4.00 5.84 -8.14
C GLU A 42 -3.38 6.48 -9.40
N GLN A 43 -3.06 7.78 -9.33
CA GLN A 43 -2.48 8.53 -10.44
C GLN A 43 -0.98 8.28 -10.61
N GLU A 44 -0.23 8.24 -9.51
CA GLU A 44 1.24 8.28 -9.56
C GLU A 44 1.93 6.98 -9.15
N GLY A 45 1.30 6.17 -8.29
CA GLY A 45 1.94 5.04 -7.60
C GLY A 45 1.29 3.66 -7.80
N ASN A 46 0.01 3.61 -8.21
CA ASN A 46 -0.74 2.37 -8.30
C ASN A 46 -0.38 1.62 -9.59
N ARG A 47 0.67 0.82 -9.49
CA ARG A 47 1.19 -0.02 -10.56
C ARG A 47 0.41 -1.32 -10.66
N VAL A 48 0.41 -1.90 -11.85
CA VAL A 48 -0.01 -3.29 -12.06
C VAL A 48 0.85 -4.20 -11.20
N ILE A 49 0.22 -5.11 -10.45
CA ILE A 49 0.91 -6.03 -9.54
C ILE A 49 0.24 -7.41 -9.56
N SER A 50 1.05 -8.46 -9.48
CA SER A 50 0.58 -9.84 -9.30
C SER A 50 0.38 -10.17 -7.82
N VAL A 51 -0.33 -11.27 -7.54
CA VAL A 51 -0.53 -11.72 -6.16
C VAL A 51 0.80 -12.17 -5.54
N GLU A 52 1.66 -12.77 -6.37
CA GLU A 52 2.99 -13.25 -6.04
C GLU A 52 3.93 -12.08 -5.68
N GLU A 53 3.93 -11.02 -6.48
CA GLU A 53 4.72 -9.80 -6.22
C GLU A 53 4.25 -9.11 -4.93
N LEU A 54 2.93 -8.97 -4.75
CA LEU A 54 2.37 -8.36 -3.54
C LEU A 54 2.71 -9.18 -2.29
N ALA A 55 2.64 -10.51 -2.37
CA ALA A 55 3.06 -11.38 -1.27
C ALA A 55 4.54 -11.24 -0.95
N GLN A 56 5.39 -11.12 -1.98
CA GLN A 56 6.82 -10.91 -1.80
C GLN A 56 7.13 -9.57 -1.11
N GLU A 57 6.45 -8.49 -1.48
CA GLU A 57 6.59 -7.18 -0.82
C GLU A 57 6.22 -7.24 0.66
N LEU A 58 5.19 -8.01 0.99
CA LEU A 58 4.70 -8.17 2.36
C LEU A 58 5.41 -9.29 3.15
N ASN A 59 6.41 -9.96 2.55
CA ASN A 59 7.11 -11.12 3.12
C ASN A 59 6.16 -12.27 3.53
N LEU A 60 5.12 -12.51 2.72
CA LEU A 60 4.11 -13.54 2.93
C LEU A 60 4.33 -14.77 2.05
N GLY A 61 3.97 -15.94 2.59
CA GLY A 61 3.99 -17.19 1.84
C GLY A 61 2.73 -17.40 0.98
N PRO A 62 2.73 -18.42 0.10
CA PRO A 62 1.60 -18.75 -0.78
C PRO A 62 0.25 -18.94 -0.08
N GLN A 63 0.26 -19.27 1.22
CA GLN A 63 -0.98 -19.38 2.01
C GLN A 63 -1.78 -18.06 2.08
N ALA A 64 -1.15 -16.91 1.84
CA ALA A 64 -1.80 -15.60 1.85
C ALA A 64 -2.44 -15.22 0.50
N TYR A 65 -2.16 -15.96 -0.58
CA TYR A 65 -2.62 -15.60 -1.93
C TYR A 65 -4.14 -15.41 -2.05
N PRO A 66 -4.99 -16.26 -1.42
CA PRO A 66 -6.44 -16.04 -1.48
C PRO A 66 -6.85 -14.68 -0.90
N LEU A 67 -6.27 -14.26 0.22
CA LEU A 67 -6.55 -12.97 0.86
C LEU A 67 -6.07 -11.80 -0.01
N LEU A 68 -4.85 -11.90 -0.54
CA LEU A 68 -4.24 -10.86 -1.37
C LEU A 68 -4.93 -10.69 -2.72
N LYS A 69 -5.59 -11.74 -3.22
CA LYS A 69 -6.38 -11.66 -4.45
C LYS A 69 -7.50 -10.63 -4.34
N ASP A 70 -8.15 -10.53 -3.17
CA ASP A 70 -9.22 -9.55 -2.93
C ASP A 70 -8.72 -8.11 -2.84
N TRP A 71 -7.40 -7.92 -2.72
CA TRP A 71 -6.78 -6.59 -2.65
C TRP A 71 -6.47 -6.04 -4.04
N ILE A 72 -6.51 -6.88 -5.08
CA ILE A 72 -6.17 -6.52 -6.46
C ILE A 72 -7.46 -6.48 -7.29
N ARG A 73 -7.68 -5.39 -8.02
CA ARG A 73 -8.83 -5.25 -8.93
C ARG A 73 -8.66 -6.14 -10.15
N ASP A 74 -9.68 -6.91 -10.49
CA ASP A 74 -9.67 -7.76 -11.68
C ASP A 74 -9.64 -6.96 -13.00
N SER A 75 -10.14 -5.73 -13.00
CA SER A 75 -10.26 -4.89 -14.19
C SER A 75 -8.92 -4.44 -14.78
N ASP A 76 -7.96 -4.08 -13.92
CA ASP A 76 -6.70 -3.45 -14.30
C ASP A 76 -5.49 -4.00 -13.54
N ARG A 77 -5.69 -5.00 -12.68
CA ARG A 77 -4.63 -5.67 -11.91
C ARG A 77 -3.83 -4.73 -11.01
N LYS A 78 -4.47 -3.65 -10.56
CA LYS A 78 -3.93 -2.67 -9.61
C LYS A 78 -4.50 -2.90 -8.20
N LEU A 79 -3.88 -2.33 -7.18
CA LEU A 79 -4.44 -2.37 -5.82
C LEU A 79 -5.79 -1.64 -5.78
N SER A 80 -6.78 -2.24 -5.12
CA SER A 80 -8.03 -1.58 -4.77
C SER A 80 -7.83 -0.63 -3.60
N PHE A 81 -8.82 0.22 -3.29
CA PHE A 81 -8.79 1.05 -2.07
C PHE A 81 -8.64 0.20 -0.80
N LEU A 82 -9.32 -0.95 -0.76
CA LEU A 82 -9.14 -1.94 0.31
C LEU A 82 -7.70 -2.45 0.35
N GLY A 83 -7.14 -2.84 -0.80
CA GLY A 83 -5.76 -3.29 -0.90
C GLY A 83 -4.77 -2.24 -0.41
N PHE A 84 -4.95 -0.98 -0.81
CA PHE A 84 -4.15 0.16 -0.39
C PHE A 84 -4.19 0.38 1.13
N THR A 85 -5.38 0.46 1.72
CA THR A 85 -5.53 0.68 3.17
C THR A 85 -4.94 -0.49 3.98
N LYS A 86 -5.13 -1.73 3.53
CA LYS A 86 -4.50 -2.89 4.17
C LYS A 86 -2.98 -2.92 4.00
N PHE A 87 -2.47 -2.53 2.84
CA PHE A 87 -1.05 -2.41 2.59
C PHE A 87 -0.40 -1.37 3.51
N LEU A 88 -1.05 -0.22 3.71
CA LEU A 88 -0.61 0.84 4.63
C LEU A 88 -0.61 0.41 6.10
N HIS A 89 -1.49 -0.50 6.51
CA HIS A 89 -1.45 -1.09 7.85
C HIS A 89 -0.30 -2.07 8.03
N GLY A 90 0.32 -2.51 6.92
CA GLY A 90 1.22 -3.64 6.90
C GLY A 90 0.52 -4.94 7.26
N VAL A 91 1.32 -6.00 7.38
CA VAL A 91 0.81 -7.28 7.88
C VAL A 91 0.81 -7.25 9.40
N THR A 92 -0.34 -6.95 10.00
CA THR A 92 -0.65 -7.47 11.33
C THR A 92 -1.22 -8.87 11.13
N ILE A 93 -0.42 -9.91 11.40
CA ILE A 93 -0.92 -11.28 11.56
C ILE A 93 -1.48 -11.42 12.97
#